data_AF-A0A6P7H847-F1
#
_entry.id   AF-A0A6P7H847-F1
#
_cell.length_a   1.000
_cell.length_b   1.000
_cell.length_c   1.000
_cell.angle_alpha   90.00
_cell.angle_beta   90.00
_cell.angle_gamma   90.00
#
_symmetry.space_group_name_H-M   'P 1'
#
loop_
_entity.id
_entity.type
_entity.pdbx_description
1 polymer ?
#
loop_
_entity_poly.entity_id
_entity_poly.type
_entity_poly.pdbx_seq_one_letter_code
_entity_poly.pdbx_strand_id
1 'polypeptide(L)'
;MWQLKHRHCRNNDNVALLLIESGASVNCVDANDDTPLHAVIKQMWQLKYWHCRCYENLACLLIRSGASVNCRDANADTPLHAAIKQTLPQQPIRYIVAQELIMSGASVNCVNAKGDTPLHLAIRFFVLQFEYVPCGTINLLLGHMSDVNSTNNRGFTPLHEAVQAENVKM
;
A
#
# COMPACT_ATOMS: atom_id res chain seq x y z
N MET A 1 10.77 -28.12 -0.98
CA MET A 1 10.00 -27.12 -0.21
C MET A 1 9.64 -25.85 -1.00
N TRP A 2 10.44 -25.39 -1.97
CA TRP A 2 10.17 -24.16 -2.74
C TRP A 2 8.97 -24.27 -3.72
N GLN A 3 8.82 -25.40 -4.41
CA GLN A 3 7.73 -25.63 -5.37
C GLN A 3 6.33 -25.70 -4.73
N LEU A 4 6.22 -26.15 -3.48
CA LEU A 4 4.95 -26.29 -2.77
C LEU A 4 4.34 -24.94 -2.39
N LYS A 5 5.16 -23.97 -1.95
CA LYS A 5 4.70 -22.61 -1.64
C LYS A 5 4.24 -21.85 -2.90
N HIS A 6 4.95 -21.98 -4.01
CA HIS A 6 4.50 -21.41 -5.30
C HIS A 6 3.21 -22.05 -5.82
N ARG A 7 3.03 -23.36 -5.61
CA ARG A 7 1.77 -24.05 -5.95
C ARG A 7 0.61 -23.55 -5.08
N HIS A 8 0.87 -23.26 -3.81
CA HIS A 8 -0.12 -22.67 -2.91
C HIS A 8 -0.48 -21.22 -3.29
N CYS A 9 0.52 -20.37 -3.61
CA CYS A 9 0.29 -19.01 -4.13
C CYS A 9 -0.55 -19.03 -5.42
N ARG A 10 -0.16 -19.86 -6.42
CA ARG A 10 -0.92 -20.00 -7.69
C ARG A 10 -2.34 -20.53 -7.49
N ASN A 11 -2.53 -21.48 -6.58
CA ASN A 11 -3.86 -22.01 -6.30
C ASN A 11 -4.76 -20.95 -5.64
N ASN A 12 -4.24 -20.12 -4.74
CA ASN A 12 -5.04 -19.06 -4.11
C ASN A 12 -5.40 -17.95 -5.12
N ASP A 13 -4.47 -17.55 -5.99
CA ASP A 13 -4.76 -16.59 -7.07
C ASP A 13 -5.86 -17.13 -8.01
N ASN A 14 -5.80 -18.42 -8.35
CA ASN A 14 -6.80 -19.07 -9.21
C ASN A 14 -8.18 -19.17 -8.55
N VAL A 15 -8.24 -19.43 -7.23
CA VAL A 15 -9.52 -19.47 -6.51
C VAL A 15 -10.12 -18.08 -6.40
N ALA A 16 -9.32 -17.06 -6.09
CA ALA A 16 -9.79 -15.68 -6.04
C ALA A 16 -10.31 -15.22 -7.41
N LEU A 17 -9.60 -15.54 -8.50
CA LEU A 17 -10.05 -15.25 -9.86
C LEU A 17 -11.39 -15.92 -10.16
N LEU A 18 -11.53 -17.22 -9.86
CA LEU A 18 -12.78 -17.96 -10.08
C LEU A 18 -13.96 -17.36 -9.31
N LEU A 19 -13.74 -16.91 -8.08
CA LEU A 19 -14.77 -16.26 -7.27
C LEU A 19 -15.20 -14.92 -7.87
N ILE A 20 -14.24 -14.11 -8.34
CA ILE A 20 -14.51 -12.83 -9.00
C ILE A 20 -15.30 -13.06 -10.30
N GLU A 21 -14.88 -14.02 -11.12
CA GLU A 21 -15.58 -14.41 -12.37
C GLU A 21 -16.99 -14.95 -12.10
N SER A 22 -17.21 -15.56 -10.93
CA SER A 22 -18.53 -16.03 -10.48
C SER A 22 -19.41 -14.92 -9.89
N GLY A 23 -18.95 -13.67 -9.89
CA GLY A 23 -19.71 -12.51 -9.41
C GLY A 23 -19.57 -12.22 -7.91
N ALA A 24 -18.51 -12.70 -7.25
CA ALA A 24 -18.21 -12.30 -5.88
C ALA A 24 -17.99 -10.78 -5.77
N SER A 25 -18.53 -10.16 -4.71
CA SER A 25 -18.32 -8.74 -4.46
C SER A 25 -16.87 -8.45 -4.09
N VAL A 26 -16.21 -7.59 -4.86
CA VAL A 26 -14.81 -7.17 -4.63
C VAL A 26 -14.67 -6.06 -3.57
N ASN A 27 -15.79 -5.50 -3.11
CA ASN A 27 -15.85 -4.34 -2.21
C ASN A 27 -16.52 -4.65 -0.86
N CYS A 28 -16.73 -5.93 -0.53
CA CYS A 28 -17.17 -6.31 0.81
C CYS A 28 -16.13 -5.89 1.85
N VAL A 29 -16.54 -5.76 3.11
CA VAL A 29 -15.64 -5.44 4.22
C VAL A 29 -15.66 -6.55 5.26
N ASP A 30 -14.52 -6.78 5.90
CA ASP A 30 -14.40 -7.67 7.06
C ASP A 30 -14.71 -6.92 8.39
N ALA A 31 -14.40 -7.55 9.54
CA ALA A 31 -14.64 -6.95 10.85
C ALA A 31 -13.74 -5.74 11.18
N ASN A 32 -12.69 -5.48 10.39
CA ASN A 32 -11.77 -4.33 10.54
C ASN A 32 -12.02 -3.25 9.48
N ASP A 33 -13.18 -3.31 8.81
CA ASP A 33 -13.51 -2.51 7.62
C ASP A 33 -12.52 -2.74 6.46
N ASP A 34 -11.79 -3.86 6.45
CA ASP A 34 -10.87 -4.18 5.37
C ASP A 34 -11.63 -4.73 4.18
N THR A 35 -11.45 -4.08 3.03
CA THR A 35 -11.84 -4.66 1.74
C THR A 35 -10.90 -5.79 1.32
N PRO A 36 -11.31 -6.68 0.40
CA PRO A 36 -10.39 -7.66 -0.20
C PRO A 36 -9.06 -7.04 -0.68
N LEU A 37 -9.12 -5.82 -1.21
CA LEU A 37 -7.93 -5.06 -1.62
C LEU A 37 -7.03 -4.70 -0.43
N HIS A 38 -7.59 -4.20 0.67
CA HIS A 38 -6.82 -3.96 1.90
C HIS A 38 -6.20 -5.25 2.43
N ALA A 39 -6.97 -6.34 2.52
CA ALA A 39 -6.50 -7.61 3.04
C ALA A 39 -5.31 -8.16 2.24
N VAL A 40 -5.37 -8.11 0.90
CA VAL A 40 -4.27 -8.53 0.03
C VAL A 40 -3.02 -7.69 0.27
N ILE A 41 -3.15 -6.35 0.30
CA ILE A 41 -2.03 -5.43 0.53
C ILE A 41 -1.40 -5.66 1.92
N LYS A 42 -2.24 -5.82 2.95
CA LYS A 42 -1.82 -6.10 4.33
C LYS A 42 -1.19 -7.47 4.50
N GLN A 43 -1.38 -8.43 3.61
CA GLN A 43 -0.72 -9.74 3.71
C GLN A 43 0.60 -9.84 2.94
N MET A 44 0.94 -8.83 2.13
CA MET A 44 2.17 -8.83 1.31
C MET A 44 3.47 -8.97 2.13
N TRP A 45 3.48 -8.53 3.40
CA TRP A 45 4.69 -8.57 4.25
C TRP A 45 4.95 -9.94 4.89
N GLN A 46 3.94 -10.81 4.98
CA GLN A 46 4.06 -12.12 5.64
C GLN A 46 4.99 -13.09 4.88
N LEU A 47 5.35 -12.76 3.65
CA LEU A 47 6.23 -13.57 2.83
C LEU A 47 7.70 -13.32 3.21
N LYS A 48 8.21 -14.15 4.12
CA LYS A 48 9.65 -14.27 4.48
C LYS A 48 10.59 -14.45 3.28
N TYR A 49 10.07 -14.69 2.08
CA TYR A 49 10.84 -14.94 0.86
C TYR A 49 10.35 -14.05 -0.29
N TRP A 50 11.29 -13.30 -0.86
CA TRP A 50 11.22 -12.38 -2.01
C TRP A 50 10.43 -12.82 -3.27
N HIS A 51 10.06 -14.09 -3.40
CA HIS A 51 9.70 -14.66 -4.71
C HIS A 51 8.20 -14.89 -4.99
N CYS A 52 7.24 -14.60 -4.10
CA CYS A 52 5.81 -14.70 -4.43
C CYS A 52 5.23 -13.34 -4.88
N ARG A 53 5.26 -13.06 -6.19
CA ARG A 53 4.52 -11.96 -6.86
C ARG A 53 2.98 -12.17 -6.91
N CYS A 54 2.46 -13.17 -6.21
CA CYS A 54 1.05 -13.56 -6.27
C CYS A 54 0.14 -12.47 -5.71
N TYR A 55 0.49 -11.87 -4.57
CA TYR A 55 -0.34 -10.83 -3.96
C TYR A 55 -0.35 -9.53 -4.77
N GLU A 56 0.71 -9.23 -5.51
CA GLU A 56 0.71 -8.09 -6.44
C GLU A 56 -0.24 -8.35 -7.61
N ASN A 57 -0.14 -9.52 -8.24
CA ASN A 57 -1.03 -9.90 -9.32
C ASN A 57 -2.49 -9.90 -8.85
N LEU A 58 -2.76 -10.41 -7.64
CA LEU A 58 -4.08 -10.42 -7.04
C LEU A 58 -4.58 -9.00 -6.70
N ALA A 59 -3.72 -8.12 -6.18
CA ALA A 59 -4.07 -6.72 -5.95
C ALA A 59 -4.42 -6.02 -7.27
N CYS A 60 -3.59 -6.17 -8.30
CA CYS A 60 -3.84 -5.63 -9.62
C CYS A 60 -5.12 -6.20 -10.25
N LEU A 61 -5.39 -7.51 -10.06
CA LEU A 61 -6.62 -8.15 -10.52
C LEU A 61 -7.84 -7.54 -9.83
N LEU A 62 -7.80 -7.36 -8.51
CA LEU A 62 -8.90 -6.73 -7.76
C LEU A 62 -9.14 -5.30 -8.22
N ILE A 63 -8.08 -4.50 -8.40
CA ILE A 63 -8.18 -3.12 -8.91
C ILE A 63 -8.84 -3.12 -10.30
N ARG A 64 -8.39 -3.98 -11.21
CA ARG A 64 -8.97 -4.13 -12.57
C ARG A 64 -10.40 -4.67 -12.57
N SER A 65 -10.79 -5.38 -11.52
CA SER A 65 -12.15 -5.91 -11.33
C SER A 65 -13.08 -4.92 -10.64
N GLY A 66 -12.67 -3.66 -10.46
CA GLY A 66 -13.51 -2.61 -9.90
C GLY A 66 -13.47 -2.50 -8.37
N ALA A 67 -12.40 -2.99 -7.73
CA ALA A 67 -12.18 -2.71 -6.32
C ALA A 67 -12.02 -1.19 -6.09
N SER A 68 -12.69 -0.68 -5.05
CA SER A 68 -12.64 0.73 -4.68
C SER A 68 -11.25 1.09 -4.16
N VAL A 69 -10.53 1.95 -4.88
CA VAL A 69 -9.16 2.35 -4.54
C VAL A 69 -9.09 3.43 -3.46
N ASN A 70 -10.23 4.02 -3.10
CA ASN A 70 -10.37 5.09 -2.10
C ASN A 70 -11.19 4.64 -0.88
N CYS A 71 -11.52 3.36 -0.75
CA CYS A 71 -12.14 2.81 0.47
C CYS A 71 -11.24 3.03 1.69
N ARG A 72 -11.81 2.95 2.90
CA ARG A 72 -11.10 3.25 4.14
C ARG A 72 -11.30 2.11 5.12
N ASP A 73 -10.21 1.63 5.70
CA ASP A 73 -10.24 0.65 6.80
C ASP A 73 -10.58 1.31 8.15
N ALA A 74 -10.57 0.55 9.24
CA ALA A 74 -10.85 1.06 10.59
C ALA A 74 -9.85 2.14 11.09
N ASN A 75 -8.65 2.23 10.52
CA ASN A 75 -7.69 3.32 10.79
C ASN A 75 -7.89 4.51 9.85
N ALA A 76 -8.95 4.46 9.06
CA ALA A 76 -9.23 5.36 7.98
C ALA A 76 -8.09 5.39 6.93
N ASP A 77 -7.27 4.35 6.86
CA ASP A 77 -6.26 4.20 5.82
C ASP A 77 -6.95 3.81 4.51
N THR A 78 -6.50 4.38 3.41
CA THR A 78 -6.86 3.92 2.06
C THR A 78 -5.95 2.78 1.62
N PRO A 79 -6.30 2.03 0.55
CA PRO A 79 -5.39 1.06 -0.04
C PRO A 79 -3.99 1.62 -0.33
N LEU A 80 -3.90 2.90 -0.72
CA LEU A 80 -2.62 3.58 -0.94
C LEU A 80 -1.83 3.77 0.36
N HIS A 81 -2.49 4.18 1.45
CA HIS A 81 -1.84 4.23 2.78
C HIS A 81 -1.33 2.85 3.20
N ALA A 82 -2.14 1.80 3.05
CA ALA A 82 -1.76 0.43 3.38
C ALA A 82 -0.57 -0.04 2.54
N ALA A 83 -0.53 0.25 1.23
CA ALA A 83 0.57 -0.14 0.34
C ALA A 83 1.90 0.49 0.78
N ILE A 84 1.86 1.77 1.18
CA ILE A 84 3.03 2.51 1.66
C ILE A 84 3.52 1.94 3.00
N LYS A 85 2.63 1.77 3.99
CA LYS A 85 2.99 1.24 5.33
C LYS A 85 3.66 -0.11 5.27
N GLN A 86 3.20 -0.94 4.33
CA GLN A 86 3.71 -2.29 4.22
C GLN A 86 5.06 -2.33 3.49
N THR A 87 5.53 -1.26 2.87
CA THR A 87 6.77 -1.27 2.09
C THR A 87 8.02 -1.60 2.90
N LEU A 88 8.76 -2.63 2.45
CA LEU A 88 9.91 -3.19 3.16
C LEU A 88 11.25 -2.78 2.50
N PRO A 89 12.33 -2.57 3.28
CA PRO A 89 13.69 -2.21 2.81
C PRO A 89 14.28 -3.07 1.73
N GLN A 90 13.95 -4.35 1.75
CA GLN A 90 14.54 -5.32 0.86
C GLN A 90 13.50 -5.86 -0.12
N GLN A 91 12.51 -5.07 -0.56
CA GLN A 91 11.43 -5.48 -1.47
C GLN A 91 10.92 -4.33 -2.39
N PRO A 92 11.59 -3.95 -3.50
CA PRO A 92 11.17 -2.97 -4.52
C PRO A 92 9.83 -3.23 -5.21
N ILE A 93 9.11 -4.31 -4.92
CA ILE A 93 7.96 -4.71 -5.74
C ILE A 93 6.63 -4.05 -5.31
N ARG A 94 6.62 -3.27 -4.22
CA ARG A 94 5.41 -2.57 -3.74
C ARG A 94 5.14 -1.24 -4.42
N TYR A 95 6.11 -0.74 -5.18
CA TYR A 95 5.93 0.37 -6.10
C TYR A 95 4.82 0.07 -7.12
N ILE A 96 4.71 -1.19 -7.58
CA ILE A 96 3.75 -1.56 -8.64
C ILE A 96 2.31 -1.38 -8.16
N VAL A 97 1.95 -1.83 -6.97
CA VAL A 97 0.59 -1.67 -6.45
C VAL A 97 0.28 -0.21 -6.14
N ALA A 98 1.22 0.53 -5.56
CA ALA A 98 1.04 1.97 -5.35
C ALA A 98 0.84 2.73 -6.68
N GLN A 99 1.61 2.36 -7.71
CA GLN A 99 1.45 2.89 -9.06
C GLN A 99 0.09 2.54 -9.66
N GLU A 100 -0.33 1.28 -9.62
CA GLU A 100 -1.61 0.85 -10.18
C GLU A 100 -2.80 1.52 -9.46
N LEU A 101 -2.71 1.69 -8.13
CA LEU A 101 -3.70 2.41 -7.33
C LEU A 101 -3.82 3.87 -7.79
N ILE A 102 -2.71 4.58 -7.92
CA ILE A 102 -2.68 5.98 -8.36
C ILE A 102 -3.20 6.10 -9.80
N MET A 103 -2.77 5.21 -10.69
CA MET A 103 -3.25 5.16 -12.08
C MET A 103 -4.74 4.84 -12.18
N SER A 104 -5.28 4.13 -11.19
CA SER A 104 -6.70 3.80 -11.08
C SER A 104 -7.50 4.83 -10.28
N GLY A 105 -6.93 6.01 -9.99
CA GLY A 105 -7.63 7.13 -9.36
C GLY A 105 -7.61 7.16 -7.83
N ALA A 106 -6.65 6.50 -7.19
CA ALA A 106 -6.42 6.66 -5.75
C ALA A 106 -6.00 8.11 -5.45
N SER A 107 -6.65 8.72 -4.46
CA SER A 107 -6.33 10.08 -4.03
C SER A 107 -4.98 10.11 -3.30
N VAL A 108 -4.04 10.91 -3.80
CA VAL A 108 -2.71 11.09 -3.17
C VAL A 108 -2.74 12.05 -1.96
N ASN A 109 -3.81 12.83 -1.82
CA ASN A 109 -4.02 13.81 -0.75
C ASN A 109 -5.08 13.37 0.26
N CYS A 110 -5.53 12.11 0.20
CA CYS A 110 -6.37 11.56 1.26
C CYS A 110 -5.61 11.57 2.59
N VAL A 111 -6.31 11.76 3.69
CA VAL A 111 -5.72 11.70 5.05
C VAL A 111 -6.21 10.45 5.75
N ASN A 112 -5.46 9.83 6.66
CA ASN A 112 -5.97 8.76 7.53
C ASN A 112 -6.51 9.30 8.87
N ALA A 113 -6.81 8.43 9.85
CA ALA A 113 -7.33 8.86 11.15
C ALA A 113 -6.37 9.78 11.95
N LYS A 114 -5.07 9.78 11.62
CA LYS A 114 -4.06 10.67 12.21
C LYS A 114 -3.89 11.98 11.44
N GLY A 115 -4.67 12.19 10.38
CA GLY A 115 -4.48 13.30 9.46
C GLY A 115 -3.28 13.12 8.53
N ASP A 116 -2.59 11.96 8.57
CA ASP A 116 -1.43 11.74 7.72
C ASP A 116 -1.88 11.51 6.28
N THR A 117 -1.25 12.20 5.33
CA THR A 117 -1.37 11.88 3.90
C THR A 117 -0.48 10.69 3.51
N PRO A 118 -0.70 10.07 2.34
CA PRO A 118 0.26 9.12 1.75
C PRO A 118 1.71 9.62 1.80
N LEU A 119 1.94 10.91 1.53
CA LEU A 119 3.28 11.50 1.55
C LEU A 119 3.89 11.57 2.97
N HIS A 120 3.09 11.91 4.00
CA HIS A 120 3.54 11.84 5.39
C HIS A 120 4.02 10.43 5.74
N LEU A 121 3.22 9.42 5.39
CA LEU A 121 3.59 8.03 5.65
C LEU A 121 4.82 7.60 4.86
N ALA A 122 4.91 7.95 3.58
CA ALA A 122 6.04 7.59 2.75
C ALA A 122 7.34 8.11 3.37
N ILE A 123 7.39 9.38 3.77
CA ILE A 123 8.57 9.95 4.42
C ILE A 123 8.86 9.25 5.75
N ARG A 124 7.84 9.11 6.61
CA ARG A 124 8.01 8.49 7.92
C ARG A 124 8.54 7.06 7.83
N PHE A 125 7.98 6.23 6.96
CA PHE A 125 8.43 4.84 6.83
C PHE A 125 9.77 4.74 6.08
N PHE A 126 9.94 5.47 4.97
CA PHE A 126 11.13 5.33 4.13
C PHE A 126 12.37 6.03 4.67
N VAL A 127 12.22 7.20 5.29
CA VAL A 127 13.37 7.94 5.82
C VAL A 127 13.78 7.42 7.20
N LEU A 128 12.85 7.00 8.06
CA LEU A 128 13.20 6.46 9.38
C LEU A 128 13.80 5.05 9.33
N GLN A 129 13.31 4.18 8.45
CA GLN A 129 13.64 2.75 8.53
C GLN A 129 14.74 2.28 7.56
N PHE A 130 15.16 3.12 6.61
CA PHE A 130 16.01 2.69 5.50
C PHE A 130 17.26 3.57 5.41
N GLU A 131 18.44 2.97 5.31
CA GLU A 131 19.69 3.70 5.07
C GLU A 131 19.68 4.42 3.71
N TYR A 132 19.02 3.80 2.71
CA TYR A 132 18.74 4.38 1.40
C TYR A 132 17.25 4.67 1.26
N VAL A 133 16.88 5.90 0.92
CA VAL A 133 15.48 6.26 0.66
C VAL A 133 15.07 5.66 -0.70
N PRO A 134 14.13 4.69 -0.76
CA PRO A 134 13.56 4.26 -2.02
C PRO A 134 12.70 5.39 -2.59
N CYS A 135 13.32 6.31 -3.33
CA CYS A 135 12.67 7.49 -3.88
C CYS A 135 11.53 7.17 -4.87
N GLY A 136 11.36 5.93 -5.32
CA GLY A 136 10.32 5.54 -6.27
C GLY A 136 8.91 5.93 -5.83
N THR A 137 8.50 5.56 -4.61
CA THR A 137 7.15 5.87 -4.12
C THR A 137 6.99 7.36 -3.79
N ILE A 138 8.03 8.01 -3.25
CA ILE A 138 7.98 9.46 -2.97
C ILE A 138 7.89 10.25 -4.28
N ASN A 139 8.72 9.92 -5.27
CA ASN A 139 8.69 10.55 -6.59
C ASN A 139 7.36 10.30 -7.31
N LEU A 140 6.78 9.11 -7.16
CA LEU A 140 5.46 8.80 -7.69
C LEU A 140 4.40 9.71 -7.07
N LEU A 141 4.37 9.84 -5.75
CA LEU A 141 3.43 10.73 -5.06
C LEU A 141 3.63 12.20 -5.47
N LEU A 142 4.86 12.69 -5.50
CA LEU A 142 5.19 14.06 -5.92
C LEU A 142 4.83 14.31 -7.39
N GLY A 143 5.08 13.34 -8.27
CA GLY A 143 4.73 13.41 -9.69
C GLY A 143 3.21 13.47 -9.95
N HIS A 144 2.40 13.07 -8.98
CA HIS A 144 0.93 13.09 -9.06
C HIS A 144 0.29 14.20 -8.19
N MET A 145 1.00 15.32 -8.00
CA MET A 145 0.49 16.54 -7.32
C MET A 145 0.10 16.32 -5.85
N SER A 146 0.89 15.53 -5.12
CA SER A 146 0.75 15.47 -3.66
C SER A 146 1.03 16.84 -3.04
N ASP A 147 0.18 17.25 -2.09
CA ASP A 147 0.38 18.48 -1.35
C ASP A 147 1.49 18.30 -0.31
N VAL A 148 2.62 18.96 -0.57
CA VAL A 148 3.82 18.94 0.27
C VAL A 148 3.68 19.80 1.53
N ASN A 149 2.63 20.62 1.64
CA ASN A 149 2.38 21.54 2.75
C ASN A 149 1.19 21.15 3.62
N SER A 150 0.46 20.09 3.26
CA SER A 150 -0.62 19.54 4.09
C SER A 150 -0.12 19.23 5.50
N THR A 151 -0.92 19.55 6.51
CA THR A 151 -0.59 19.24 7.92
C THR A 151 -1.40 18.06 8.44
N ASN A 152 -0.76 17.15 9.15
CA ASN A 152 -1.47 16.11 9.91
C ASN A 152 -2.11 16.66 11.20
N ASN A 153 -2.76 15.79 12.00
CA ASN A 153 -3.45 16.22 13.22
C ASN A 153 -2.51 16.75 14.32
N ARG A 154 -1.18 16.61 14.14
CA ARG A 154 -0.17 17.19 15.03
C ARG A 154 0.34 18.55 14.53
N GLY A 155 -0.14 19.03 13.39
CA GLY A 155 0.35 20.24 12.73
C GLY A 155 1.66 20.04 11.97
N PHE A 156 2.14 18.80 11.78
CA PHE A 156 3.36 18.52 11.03
C PHE A 156 3.05 18.42 9.54
N THR A 157 3.93 19.02 8.74
CA THR A 157 3.96 18.82 7.28
C THR A 157 4.86 17.63 6.93
N PRO A 158 4.81 17.12 5.69
CA PRO A 158 5.77 16.12 5.19
C PRO A 158 7.23 16.50 5.44
N LEU A 159 7.57 17.79 5.33
CA LEU A 159 8.93 18.27 5.60
C LEU A 159 9.31 18.18 7.09
N HIS A 160 8.37 18.45 8.00
CA HIS A 160 8.62 18.27 9.44
C HIS A 160 8.94 16.80 9.79
N GLU A 161 8.26 15.85 9.14
CA GLU A 161 8.52 14.42 9.30
C GLU A 161 9.91 14.03 8.77
N ALA A 162 10.34 14.60 7.64
CA ALA A 162 11.66 14.34 7.06
C ALA A 162 12.80 14.79 7.98
N VAL A 163 12.70 16.01 8.54
CA VAL A 163 13.71 16.54 9.46
C VAL A 163 13.75 15.74 10.77
N GLN A 164 12.58 15.36 11.31
CA GLN A 164 12.54 14.47 12.48
C GLN A 164 13.20 13.12 12.19
N ALA A 165 13.07 12.62 10.96
CA ALA A 165 13.65 11.34 10.60
C ALA A 165 15.17 11.34 10.48
N GLU A 166 15.78 12.45 10.07
CA GLU A 166 17.23 12.59 10.06
C GLU A 166 17.81 12.70 11.48
N ASN A 167 17.15 13.43 12.37
CA ASN A 167 17.61 13.60 13.76
C ASN A 167 17.63 12.29 14.56
N VAL A 168 16.82 11.29 14.17
CA VAL A 168 16.78 9.97 14.83
C VAL A 168 17.91 9.04 14.32
N LYS A 169 18.55 9.37 13.20
CA LYS A 169 19.66 8.59 12.62
C LYS A 169 21.05 9.04 13.07
N MET A 170 21.18 10.22 13.68
CA MET A 170 22.42 10.69 14.32
C MET A 170 22.55 10.14 15.74
#